data_AF-A0A1E5L192-F1
#
_entry.id   AF-A0A1E5L192-F1
#
_cell.length_a   1.000
_cell.length_b   1.000
_cell.length_c   1.000
_cell.angle_alpha   90.00
_cell.angle_beta   90.00
_cell.angle_gamma   90.00
#
_symmetry.space_group_name_H-M   'P 1'
#
loop_
_entity.id
_entity.type
_entity.pdbx_description
1 polymer ?
#
loop_
_entity_poly.entity_id
_entity_poly.type
_entity_poly.pdbx_seq_one_letter_code
_entity_poly.pdbx_strand_id
1 'polypeptide(L)'
;MEREIIVEVTCKNCSTQLTGRYLLNFRIDIENLKRINRPLGNLNLKENEVELKSMDNLLKDELNTYYICKDCGRENHVVIPVMEEMKYIV
;
A
#
# COMPACT_ATOMS: atom_id res chain seq x y z
N MET A 1 4.41 6.20 -13.40
CA MET A 1 4.21 7.39 -12.54
C MET A 1 4.12 6.90 -11.12
N GLU A 2 4.89 7.46 -10.19
CA GLU A 2 4.83 7.07 -8.78
C GLU A 2 3.82 7.93 -8.05
N ARG A 3 2.95 7.32 -7.24
CA ARG A 3 1.97 8.03 -6.42
C ARG A 3 1.93 7.43 -5.02
N GLU A 4 1.84 8.28 -4.01
CA GLU A 4 1.70 7.85 -2.62
C GLU A 4 0.21 7.70 -2.27
N ILE A 5 -0.14 6.58 -1.66
CA ILE A 5 -1.44 6.34 -1.04
C ILE A 5 -1.24 6.43 0.47
N ILE A 6 -2.11 7.19 1.13
CA ILE A 6 -2.08 7.38 2.57
C ILE A 6 -3.41 6.87 3.12
N VAL A 7 -3.35 5.96 4.08
CA VAL A 7 -4.54 5.38 4.75
C VAL A 7 -4.30 5.32 6.26
N GLU A 8 -5.36 5.55 7.03
CA GLU A 8 -5.30 5.30 8.48
C GLU A 8 -5.43 3.80 8.73
N VAL A 9 -4.54 3.26 9.58
CA VAL A 9 -4.53 1.84 9.94
C VAL A 9 -4.49 1.68 11.45
N THR A 10 -5.22 0.70 11.95
CA THR A 10 -5.18 0.33 13.36
C THR A 10 -4.51 -1.03 13.49
N CYS A 11 -3.51 -1.14 14.36
CA CYS A 11 -2.89 -2.42 14.65
C CYS A 11 -3.90 -3.34 15.34
N LYS A 12 -4.16 -4.52 14.78
CA LYS A 12 -5.09 -5.50 15.35
C LYS A 12 -4.62 -6.08 16.68
N ASN A 13 -3.33 -5.96 17.00
CA ASN A 13 -2.74 -6.55 18.19
C ASN A 13 -2.66 -5.59 19.39
N CYS A 14 -2.24 -4.34 19.18
CA CYS A 14 -2.07 -3.36 20.26
C CYS A 14 -3.03 -2.18 20.16
N SER A 15 -3.92 -2.17 19.16
CA SER A 15 -4.90 -1.11 18.91
C SER A 15 -4.30 0.29 18.65
N THR A 16 -2.98 0.39 18.44
CA THR A 16 -2.33 1.64 18.04
C THR A 16 -2.86 2.08 16.68
N GLN A 17 -3.26 3.34 16.58
CA GLN A 17 -3.56 4.02 15.33
C GLN A 17 -2.28 4.57 14.69
N LEU A 18 -2.09 4.26 13.42
CA LEU A 18 -0.92 4.62 12.63
C LEU A 18 -1.38 5.12 11.26
N THR A 19 -0.47 5.79 10.56
CA THR A 19 -0.68 6.18 9.17
C THR A 19 0.08 5.24 8.25
N GLY A 20 -0.65 4.43 7.48
CA GLY A 20 -0.09 3.57 6.45
C GLY A 20 0.21 4.35 5.18
N ARG A 21 1.44 4.25 4.69
CA ARG A 21 1.87 4.83 3.41
C ARG A 21 2.22 3.73 2.43
N TYR A 22 1.66 3.79 1.23
CA TYR A 22 1.93 2.85 0.14
C TYR A 22 2.40 3.61 -1.09
N LEU A 23 3.58 3.26 -1.62
CA LEU A 23 4.08 3.85 -2.86
C LEU A 23 3.58 3.01 -4.04
N LEU A 24 2.58 3.52 -4.74
CA LEU A 24 1.98 2.90 -5.91
C LEU A 24 2.86 3.17 -7.14
N ASN A 25 3.35 2.09 -7.75
CA ASN A 25 4.00 2.12 -9.04
C ASN A 25 3.36 1.06 -9.94
N PHE A 26 2.56 1.49 -10.93
CA PHE A 26 1.89 0.57 -11.84
C PHE A 26 2.63 0.49 -13.19
N ARG A 27 2.62 -0.71 -13.79
CA ARG A 27 3.00 -0.94 -15.18
C ARG A 27 1.85 -1.65 -15.87
N ILE A 28 1.55 -1.21 -17.08
CA ILE A 28 0.63 -1.92 -17.99
C ILE A 28 1.47 -2.97 -18.72
N ASP A 29 1.10 -4.24 -18.62
CA ASP A 29 1.75 -5.30 -19.37
C ASP A 29 1.19 -5.42 -20.81
N ILE A 30 1.75 -6.34 -21.59
CA ILE A 30 1.36 -6.56 -22.99
C ILE A 30 -0.09 -7.04 -23.16
N GLU A 31 -0.72 -7.53 -22.09
CA GLU A 31 -2.11 -7.99 -22.05
C GLU A 31 -3.07 -6.90 -21.55
N ASN A 32 -2.58 -5.64 -21.43
CA ASN A 32 -3.30 -4.51 -20.83
C ASN A 32 -3.70 -4.71 -19.35
N LEU A 33 -3.03 -5.61 -18.63
CA LEU A 33 -3.24 -5.77 -17.19
C LEU A 33 -2.36 -4.77 -16.43
N LYS A 34 -2.95 -4.12 -15.43
CA LYS A 34 -2.22 -3.23 -14.51
C LYS A 34 -1.56 -4.07 -13.42
N ARG A 35 -0.23 -4.11 -13.43
CA ARG A 35 0.57 -4.75 -12.38
C ARG A 35 1.17 -3.69 -11.49
N ILE A 36 1.17 -3.93 -10.17
CA ILE A 36 1.91 -3.09 -9.26
C ILE A 36 3.33 -3.64 -9.17
N ASN A 37 4.30 -2.81 -9.54
CA ASN A 37 5.69 -3.13 -9.30
C ASN A 37 6.05 -2.74 -7.88
N ARG A 38 7.03 -3.46 -7.33
CA ARG A 38 7.73 -2.99 -6.14
C ARG A 38 8.31 -1.60 -6.47
N PRO A 39 7.93 -0.55 -5.73
CA PRO A 39 8.46 0.78 -5.97
C PRO A 39 9.99 0.77 -5.82
N LEU A 40 10.67 1.52 -6.68
CA LEU A 40 12.14 1.64 -6.64
C LEU A 40 12.58 2.76 -5.68
N GLY A 41 11.66 3.66 -5.32
CA GLY A 41 11.87 4.70 -4.31
C GLY A 41 11.64 4.23 -2.87
N ASN A 42 12.25 4.94 -1.92
CA ASN A 42 12.01 4.78 -0.49
C ASN A 42 10.97 5.82 -0.02
N LEU A 43 10.03 5.40 0.82
CA LEU A 43 9.14 6.33 1.52
C LEU A 43 9.89 7.02 2.66
N ASN A 44 9.81 8.35 2.72
CA ASN A 44 10.24 9.10 3.90
C ASN A 44 9.15 9.02 4.97
N LEU A 45 9.24 8.02 5.85
CA LEU A 45 8.29 7.80 6.93
C LEU A 45 8.58 8.72 8.12
N LYS A 46 7.53 9.33 8.67
CA LYS A 46 7.54 9.98 9.98
C LYS A 46 7.37 8.97 11.11
N GLU A 47 7.53 9.43 12.35
CA GLU A 47 7.49 8.58 13.54
C GLU A 47 6.21 7.73 13.65
N ASN A 48 5.03 8.26 13.30
CA ASN A 48 3.74 7.55 13.36
C ASN A 48 3.32 6.90 12.03
N GLU A 49 4.23 6.82 11.07
CA GLU A 49 3.96 6.28 9.75
C GLU A 49 4.58 4.89 9.58
N VAL A 50 3.89 4.03 8.84
CA VAL A 50 4.38 2.69 8.48
C VAL A 50 4.30 2.50 6.97
N GLU A 51 5.32 1.87 6.40
CA GLU A 51 5.30 1.45 5.00
C GLU A 51 4.38 0.24 4.85
N LEU A 52 3.40 0.37 3.98
CA LEU A 52 2.57 -0.71 3.49
C LEU A 52 3.26 -1.37 2.30
N LYS A 53 3.26 -2.71 2.27
CA LYS A 53 3.84 -3.52 1.19
C LYS A 53 2.78 -4.41 0.59
N SER A 54 2.81 -4.61 -0.73
CA SER A 54 1.96 -5.58 -1.41
C SER A 54 2.83 -6.61 -2.09
N MET A 55 2.40 -7.86 -2.05
CA MET A 55 3.00 -8.95 -2.83
C MET A 55 2.16 -9.32 -4.06
N ASP A 56 1.01 -8.68 -4.25
CA ASP A 56 0.00 -9.11 -5.21
C ASP A 56 -0.07 -8.23 -6.46
N ASN A 57 -0.51 -8.86 -7.55
CA ASN A 57 -1.05 -8.14 -8.71
C ASN A 57 -2.40 -7.54 -8.32
N LEU A 58 -2.71 -6.36 -8.87
CA LEU A 58 -3.94 -5.63 -8.61
C LEU A 58 -5.13 -6.47 -9.13
N LEU A 59 -5.77 -7.25 -8.25
CA LEU A 59 -6.88 -8.13 -8.59
C LEU A 59 -8.19 -7.36 -8.36
N LYS A 60 -8.87 -7.02 -9.45
CA LYS A 60 -10.30 -6.65 -9.45
C LYS A 60 -10.72 -5.47 -8.55
N ASP A 61 -9.83 -4.51 -8.32
CA ASP A 61 -10.08 -3.25 -7.58
C ASP A 61 -9.73 -3.27 -6.07
N GLU A 62 -8.99 -4.26 -5.60
CA GLU A 62 -8.49 -4.28 -4.23
C GLU A 62 -6.97 -4.44 -4.19
N LEU A 63 -6.35 -3.78 -3.23
CA LEU A 63 -4.93 -3.87 -2.94
C LEU A 63 -4.72 -4.55 -1.59
N ASN A 64 -4.20 -5.77 -1.60
CA ASN A 64 -3.76 -6.45 -0.40
C ASN A 64 -2.42 -5.89 0.04
N THR A 65 -2.39 -5.28 1.22
CA THR A 65 -1.19 -4.72 1.81
C THR A 65 -0.90 -5.26 3.20
N TYR A 66 0.37 -5.23 3.57
CA TYR A 66 0.89 -5.69 4.84
C TYR A 66 1.84 -4.65 5.44
N TYR A 67 1.87 -4.56 6.76
CA TYR A 67 2.83 -3.73 7.47
C TYR A 67 3.23 -4.35 8.81
N ILE A 68 4.44 -4.03 9.27
CA ILE A 68 4.89 -4.36 10.61
C ILE A 68 4.55 -3.19 11.52
N CYS A 69 3.77 -3.45 12.58
CA CYS A 69 3.46 -2.43 13.57
C CYS A 69 4.74 -2.01 14.30
N LYS A 70 5.06 -0.71 14.30
CA LYS A 70 6.25 -0.18 14.99
C LYS A 70 6.23 -0.35 16.51
N ASP A 71 5.04 -0.45 17.12
CA ASP A 71 4.90 -0.53 18.58
C ASP A 71 5.02 -1.96 19.10
N CYS A 72 4.40 -2.93 18.42
CA CYS A 72 4.36 -4.33 18.88
C CYS A 72 5.11 -5.32 17.99
N GLY A 73 5.69 -4.86 16.88
CA GLY A 73 6.47 -5.68 15.94
C GLY A 73 5.67 -6.73 15.16
N ARG A 74 4.33 -6.77 15.30
CA ARG A 74 3.50 -7.75 14.60
C ARG A 74 3.10 -7.28 13.20
N GLU A 75 3.10 -8.23 12.28
CA GLU A 75 2.53 -8.04 10.95
C GLU A 75 1.01 -7.85 11.02
N ASN A 76 0.51 -6.92 10.23
CA ASN A 76 -0.89 -6.60 10.06
C ASN A 76 -1.22 -6.59 8.57
N HIS A 77 -2.42 -7.07 8.24
CA HIS A 77 -2.96 -7.08 6.88
C HIS A 77 -4.07 -6.03 6.75
N VAL A 78 -4.02 -5.27 5.66
CA VAL A 78 -4.94 -4.18 5.30
C VAL A 78 -5.30 -4.31 3.82
N VAL A 79 -6.59 -4.31 3.54
CA VAL A 79 -7.12 -4.26 2.18
C VAL A 79 -7.47 -2.81 1.87
N ILE A 80 -6.87 -2.25 0.82
CA ILE A 80 -7.16 -0.90 0.35
C ILE A 80 -8.01 -1.02 -0.93
N PRO A 81 -9.26 -0.52 -0.94
CA PRO A 81 -10.04 -0.46 -2.17
C PRO A 81 -9.40 0.54 -3.15
N VAL A 82 -9.24 0.12 -4.40
CA VAL A 82 -8.62 0.91 -5.47
C VAL A 82 -9.63 1.95 -5.93
N MET A 83 -9.41 3.20 -5.55
CA MET A 83 -10.25 4.32 -5.95
C MET A 83 -10.08 4.64 -7.45
N GLU A 84 -11.07 5.27 -8.08
CA GLU A 84 -11.01 5.65 -9.50
C GLU A 84 -9.75 6.44 -9.85
N GLU A 85 -9.29 7.30 -8.95
CA GLU A 85 -8.05 8.08 -9.12
C GLU A 85 -6.78 7.22 -9.25
N MET A 86 -6.82 5.99 -8.75
CA MET A 86 -5.75 5.00 -8.90
C MET A 86 -5.92 4.21 -10.22
N LYS A 87 -7.13 4.20 -10.79
CA LYS A 87 -7.45 3.56 -12.08
C LYS A 87 -7.13 4.47 -13.28
N TYR A 88 -7.27 5.79 -13.18
CA TYR A 88 -7.09 6.73 -14.31
C TYR A 88 -5.69 7.33 -14.45
N ILE A 89 -4.65 6.52 -14.22
CA ILE A 89 -3.28 6.97 -14.47
C ILE A 89 -2.91 6.53 -15.90
N VAL A 90 -3.05 7.48 -16.84
CA VAL A 90 -2.62 7.38 -18.25
C VAL A 90 -1.22 7.96 -18.37
#